data_AF-A0ABD6X1P9-F1
#
_entry.id   AF-A0ABD6X1P9-F1
#
_cell.length_a   1.000
_cell.length_b   1.000
_cell.length_c   1.000
_cell.angle_alpha   90.00
_cell.angle_beta   90.00
_cell.angle_gamma   90.00
#
_symmetry.space_group_name_H-M   'P 1'
#
loop_
_entity.id
_entity.type
_entity.pdbx_description
1 polymer ?
#
loop_
_entity_poly.entity_id
_entity_poly.type
_entity_poly.pdbx_seq_one_letter_code
_entity_poly.pdbx_strand_id
1 'polypeptide(L)'
;MFVFPSTPELIVWLLLAVSIVTAISSSKPWWSLPLGLTLISALWVGVLTPIGTFVVIIGLAVAYMTQKFSQSYWHIAGHIFVLGWAIALTIHALPGFHNLLILEKVITSPDSVPFTLYFNLDKPMIVFGLLLLLPNMMGDKPFVWQLTAKQWLGIGVGLVVLPLVAMGVGIVKPDFTIPSWIGWFIFNNLLFTCVAEEVLFRGYIQTQLARKLPIVWAIIFASLLFGIAHIAGGVMLVIVAALAGVLYGLSYYWSKKLTLAIAVHFGFNLIHLLFFTYPLLKA
;
A
#
# COMPACT_ATOMS: atom_id res chain seq x y z
N MET A 1 -6.60 22.82 5.59
CA MET A 1 -6.70 23.57 4.32
C MET A 1 -6.52 22.61 3.16
N PHE A 2 -7.13 22.89 2.00
CA PHE A 2 -6.90 22.14 0.77
C PHE A 2 -5.76 22.80 -0.02
N VAL A 3 -4.73 22.05 -0.40
CA VAL A 3 -3.56 22.56 -1.14
C VAL A 3 -3.56 21.94 -2.53
N PHE A 4 -3.71 22.77 -3.57
CA PHE A 4 -3.60 22.29 -4.95
C PHE A 4 -2.13 22.10 -5.33
N PRO A 5 -1.75 20.95 -5.93
CA PRO A 5 -0.42 20.79 -6.51
C PRO A 5 -0.20 21.83 -7.62
N SER A 6 1.02 22.34 -7.72
CA SER A 6 1.42 23.06 -8.93
C SER A 6 1.41 22.12 -10.14
N THR A 7 1.22 22.65 -11.35
CA THR A 7 1.22 21.84 -12.58
C THR A 7 2.49 20.98 -12.73
N PRO A 8 3.71 21.48 -12.42
CA PRO A 8 4.92 20.66 -12.43
C PRO A 8 4.92 19.48 -11.45
N GLU A 9 4.42 19.68 -10.22
CA GLU A 9 4.35 18.61 -9.21
C GLU A 9 3.34 17.53 -9.62
N LEU A 10 2.20 17.93 -10.21
CA LEU A 10 1.17 17.00 -10.65
C LEU A 10 1.72 15.98 -11.67
N ILE A 11 2.64 16.39 -12.54
CA ILE A 11 3.28 15.50 -13.52
C ILE A 11 4.04 14.36 -12.82
N VAL A 12 4.75 14.64 -11.73
CA VAL A 12 5.48 13.61 -10.95
C VAL A 12 4.51 12.53 -10.49
N TRP A 13 3.38 12.94 -9.92
CA TRP A 13 2.39 12.02 -9.36
C TRP A 13 1.62 11.25 -10.42
N LEU A 14 1.32 11.87 -11.57
CA LEU A 14 0.70 11.19 -12.71
C LEU A 14 1.65 10.16 -13.33
N LEU A 15 2.93 10.47 -13.49
CA LEU A 15 3.94 9.52 -13.96
C LEU A 15 4.12 8.36 -12.98
N LEU A 16 4.13 8.64 -11.68
CA LEU A 16 4.18 7.61 -10.65
C LEU A 16 2.95 6.68 -10.73
N ALA A 17 1.76 7.26 -10.86
CA ALA A 17 0.52 6.51 -11.04
C ALA A 17 0.56 5.61 -12.29
N VAL A 18 1.01 6.13 -13.43
CA VAL A 18 1.20 5.33 -14.66
C VAL A 18 2.20 4.20 -14.44
N SER A 19 3.29 4.46 -13.71
CA SER A 19 4.29 3.45 -13.36
C SER A 19 3.68 2.32 -12.54
N ILE A 20 2.87 2.65 -11.53
CA ILE A 20 2.21 1.68 -10.67
C ILE A 20 1.16 0.88 -11.45
N VAL A 21 0.31 1.55 -12.23
CA VAL A 21 -0.74 0.90 -13.03
C VAL A 21 -0.12 -0.08 -14.02
N THR A 22 0.93 0.33 -14.73
CA THR A 22 1.65 -0.56 -15.66
C THR A 22 2.35 -1.71 -14.94
N ALA A 23 2.88 -1.48 -13.73
CA ALA A 23 3.52 -2.50 -12.90
C ALA A 23 2.54 -3.59 -12.45
N ILE A 24 1.31 -3.24 -12.08
CA ILE A 24 0.30 -4.21 -11.60
C ILE A 24 -0.50 -4.86 -12.75
N SER A 25 -0.46 -4.29 -13.95
CA SER A 25 -1.25 -4.75 -15.10
C SER A 25 -0.48 -5.68 -16.04
N SER A 26 0.86 -5.74 -15.92
CA SER A 26 1.71 -6.50 -16.83
C SER A 26 2.94 -7.03 -16.10
N SER A 27 3.38 -8.24 -16.47
CA SER A 27 4.68 -8.80 -16.04
C SER A 27 5.86 -8.19 -16.80
N LYS A 28 5.61 -7.54 -17.94
CA LYS A 28 6.64 -6.83 -18.68
C LYS A 28 7.05 -5.57 -17.93
N PRO A 29 8.33 -5.15 -18.00
CA PRO A 29 8.84 -4.03 -17.24
C PRO A 29 8.45 -2.66 -17.81
N TRP A 30 7.23 -2.51 -18.34
CA TRP A 30 6.72 -1.26 -18.92
C TRP A 30 6.65 -0.12 -17.90
N TRP A 31 6.60 -0.46 -16.61
CA TRP A 31 6.67 0.48 -15.50
C TRP A 31 8.02 1.19 -15.37
N SER A 32 9.10 0.63 -15.92
CA SER A 32 10.45 1.18 -15.73
C SER A 32 10.66 2.53 -16.40
N LEU A 33 10.11 2.74 -17.60
CA LEU A 33 10.19 4.02 -18.32
C LEU A 33 9.47 5.16 -17.59
N PRO A 34 8.15 5.05 -17.27
CA PRO A 34 7.47 6.11 -16.52
C PRO A 34 8.08 6.28 -15.12
N LEU A 35 8.65 5.25 -14.50
CA LEU A 35 9.36 5.40 -13.22
C LEU A 35 10.61 6.25 -13.39
N GLY A 36 11.42 5.99 -14.43
CA GLY A 36 12.59 6.83 -14.74
C GLY A 36 12.20 8.29 -14.94
N LEU A 37 11.13 8.55 -15.69
CA LEU A 37 10.58 9.90 -15.87
C LEU A 37 10.05 10.50 -14.55
N THR A 38 9.45 9.69 -13.69
CA THR A 38 9.01 10.10 -12.34
C THR A 38 10.21 10.57 -11.51
N LEU A 39 11.30 9.80 -11.47
CA LEU A 39 12.49 10.16 -10.68
C LEU A 39 13.18 11.42 -11.22
N ILE A 40 13.29 11.56 -12.55
CA ILE A 40 13.86 12.76 -13.19
C ILE A 40 13.01 13.99 -12.89
N SER A 41 11.69 13.91 -13.06
CA SER A 41 10.78 15.02 -12.78
C SER A 41 10.73 15.35 -11.28
N ALA A 42 10.71 14.35 -10.40
CA ALA A 42 10.77 14.56 -8.95
C ALA A 42 12.05 15.28 -8.52
N LEU A 43 13.19 14.94 -9.14
CA LEU A 43 14.46 15.63 -8.90
C LEU A 43 14.42 17.08 -9.40
N TRP A 44 13.84 17.31 -10.58
CA TRP A 44 13.74 18.63 -11.18
C TRP A 44 12.84 19.59 -10.38
N VAL A 45 11.70 19.09 -9.86
CA VAL A 45 10.74 19.88 -9.06
C VAL A 45 11.13 19.94 -7.58
N GLY A 46 12.12 19.16 -7.14
CA GLY A 46 12.62 19.16 -5.75
C GLY A 46 11.82 18.29 -4.78
N VAL A 47 10.88 17.47 -5.27
CA VAL A 47 10.19 16.42 -4.48
C VAL A 47 11.19 15.35 -4.03
N LEU A 48 12.21 15.09 -4.85
CA LEU A 48 13.31 14.17 -4.56
C LEU A 48 14.64 14.92 -4.62
N THR A 49 15.50 14.74 -3.62
CA THR A 49 16.86 15.34 -3.65
C THR A 49 17.87 14.36 -4.28
N PRO A 50 19.10 14.79 -4.61
CA PRO A 50 20.15 13.87 -5.04
C PRO A 50 20.42 12.72 -4.04
N ILE A 51 20.30 12.99 -2.74
CA ILE A 51 20.44 11.97 -1.68
C ILE A 51 19.27 10.98 -1.76
N GLY A 52 18.03 11.47 -1.90
CA GLY A 52 16.85 10.61 -2.06
C GLY A 52 16.95 9.75 -3.32
N THR A 53 17.40 10.32 -4.44
CA THR A 53 17.65 9.60 -5.69
C THR A 53 18.67 8.48 -5.49
N PHE A 54 19.78 8.74 -4.78
CA PHE A 54 20.76 7.72 -4.45
C PHE A 54 20.15 6.60 -3.60
N VAL A 55 19.37 6.93 -2.58
CA VAL A 55 18.65 5.96 -1.73
C VAL A 55 17.73 5.06 -2.56
N VAL A 56 16.97 5.64 -3.49
CA VAL A 56 16.07 4.87 -4.38
C VAL A 56 16.87 3.96 -5.31
N ILE A 57 17.89 4.50 -6.00
CA ILE A 57 18.70 3.74 -6.95
C ILE A 57 19.40 2.56 -6.27
N ILE A 58 19.99 2.76 -5.09
CA ILE A 58 20.65 1.68 -4.34
C ILE A 58 19.64 0.62 -3.91
N GLY A 59 18.47 1.02 -3.41
CA GLY A 59 17.38 0.09 -3.07
C GLY A 59 16.97 -0.81 -4.24
N LEU A 60 16.70 -0.19 -5.39
CA LEU A 60 16.31 -0.90 -6.62
C LEU A 60 17.46 -1.76 -7.16
N ALA A 61 18.70 -1.28 -7.12
CA ALA A 61 19.88 -2.02 -7.57
C ALA A 61 20.12 -3.27 -6.71
N VAL A 62 20.08 -3.14 -5.38
CA VAL A 62 20.22 -4.29 -4.47
C VAL A 62 19.10 -5.29 -4.70
N ALA A 63 17.84 -4.85 -4.87
CA ALA A 63 16.73 -5.73 -5.18
C ALA A 63 16.94 -6.53 -6.48
N TYR A 64 17.35 -5.85 -7.56
CA TYR A 64 17.64 -6.47 -8.84
C TYR A 64 18.83 -7.44 -8.78
N MET A 65 19.92 -7.06 -8.10
CA MET A 65 21.09 -7.93 -7.94
C MET A 65 20.76 -9.16 -7.10
N THR A 66 19.97 -9.01 -6.04
CA THR A 66 19.55 -10.11 -5.16
C THR A 66 18.79 -11.18 -5.94
N GLN A 67 17.95 -10.78 -6.89
CA GLN A 67 17.21 -11.71 -7.76
C GLN A 67 18.14 -12.59 -8.62
N LYS A 68 19.34 -12.12 -8.96
CA LYS A 68 20.32 -12.86 -9.78
C LYS A 68 21.18 -13.85 -9.00
N PHE A 69 21.29 -13.71 -7.69
CA PHE A 69 22.11 -14.61 -6.88
C PHE A 69 21.34 -15.90 -6.56
N SER A 70 21.96 -17.07 -6.78
CA SER A 70 21.42 -18.36 -6.36
C SER A 70 21.86 -18.70 -4.93
N GLN A 71 20.90 -19.02 -4.05
CA GLN A 71 21.02 -19.66 -2.71
C GLN A 71 22.36 -19.43 -1.96
N SER A 72 22.78 -18.16 -1.87
CA SER A 72 24.01 -17.73 -1.18
C SER A 72 23.65 -16.88 0.04
N TYR A 73 24.59 -16.68 0.96
CA TYR A 73 24.43 -15.74 2.07
C TYR A 73 24.09 -14.32 1.57
N TRP A 74 24.57 -13.94 0.38
CA TRP A 74 24.22 -12.68 -0.28
C TRP A 74 22.75 -12.58 -0.67
N HIS A 75 22.09 -13.70 -1.00
CA HIS A 75 20.68 -13.72 -1.31
C HIS A 75 19.85 -13.38 -0.06
N ILE A 76 20.19 -13.99 1.09
CA ILE A 76 19.52 -13.70 2.37
C ILE A 76 19.80 -12.25 2.80
N ALA A 77 21.05 -11.81 2.74
CA ALA A 77 21.43 -10.44 3.08
C ALA A 77 20.68 -9.40 2.21
N GLY A 78 20.55 -9.66 0.92
CA GLY A 78 19.78 -8.82 0.00
C GLY A 78 18.30 -8.73 0.35
N HIS A 79 17.66 -9.86 0.67
CA HIS A 79 16.27 -9.88 1.15
C HIS A 79 16.09 -9.08 2.45
N ILE A 80 17.02 -9.21 3.40
CA ILE A 80 17.00 -8.45 4.66
C ILE A 80 17.14 -6.95 4.37
N PHE A 81 18.09 -6.58 3.50
CA PHE A 81 18.30 -5.19 3.10
C PHE A 81 17.06 -4.59 2.46
N VAL A 82 16.47 -5.26 1.45
CA VAL A 82 15.29 -4.74 0.73
C VAL A 82 14.10 -4.60 1.69
N LEU A 83 13.92 -5.53 2.64
CA LEU A 83 12.86 -5.42 3.64
C LEU A 83 13.11 -4.26 4.61
N GLY A 84 14.34 -4.09 5.08
CA GLY A 84 14.73 -2.95 5.92
C GLY A 84 14.54 -1.61 5.20
N TRP A 85 14.93 -1.53 3.93
CA TRP A 85 14.72 -0.38 3.06
C TRP A 85 13.22 -0.09 2.87
N ALA A 86 12.41 -1.11 2.61
CA ALA A 86 10.96 -0.95 2.46
C ALA A 86 10.28 -0.45 3.75
N ILE A 87 10.70 -0.95 4.91
CA ILE A 87 10.23 -0.47 6.21
C ILE A 87 10.62 1.00 6.38
N ALA A 88 11.89 1.35 6.13
CA ALA A 88 12.40 2.71 6.29
C ALA A 88 11.69 3.72 5.36
N LEU A 89 11.35 3.33 4.12
CA LEU A 89 10.52 4.13 3.20
C LEU A 89 9.09 4.29 3.72
N THR A 90 8.49 3.23 4.26
CA THR A 90 7.09 3.24 4.75
C THR A 90 6.92 4.18 5.93
N ILE A 91 7.92 4.24 6.82
CA ILE A 91 7.90 5.12 8.00
C ILE A 91 8.56 6.49 7.74
N HIS A 92 8.90 6.80 6.48
CA HIS A 92 9.53 8.06 6.08
C HIS A 92 10.85 8.37 6.82
N ALA A 93 11.63 7.35 7.17
CA ALA A 93 12.88 7.50 7.93
C ALA A 93 14.10 7.87 7.05
N LEU A 94 14.00 7.70 5.74
CA LEU A 94 15.12 7.97 4.82
C LEU A 94 15.11 9.45 4.38
N PRO A 95 16.28 10.10 4.26
CA PRO A 95 16.36 11.50 3.89
C PRO A 95 16.12 11.72 2.40
N GLY A 96 15.81 12.97 2.05
CA GLY A 96 15.77 13.42 0.65
C GLY A 96 14.43 13.26 -0.06
N PHE A 97 13.35 12.99 0.69
CA PHE A 97 11.98 12.99 0.19
C PHE A 97 11.24 14.23 0.75
N HIS A 98 10.78 15.11 -0.14
CA HIS A 98 9.92 16.25 0.18
C HIS A 98 8.50 15.94 -0.31
N ASN A 99 7.82 15.06 0.43
CA ASN A 99 6.48 14.59 0.08
C ASN A 99 5.46 15.75 0.08
N LEU A 100 4.53 15.73 -0.87
CA LEU A 100 3.62 16.84 -1.12
C LEU A 100 2.40 16.77 -0.20
N LEU A 101 2.17 17.80 0.59
CA LEU A 101 0.97 17.96 1.42
C LEU A 101 -0.23 18.35 0.54
N ILE A 102 -1.26 17.49 0.47
CA ILE A 102 -2.48 17.73 -0.31
C ILE A 102 -3.64 18.20 0.59
N LEU A 103 -3.83 17.51 1.72
CA LEU A 103 -4.87 17.84 2.70
C LEU A 103 -4.21 18.11 4.04
N GLU A 104 -4.47 19.27 4.61
CA GLU A 104 -3.93 19.64 5.92
C GLU A 104 -5.04 19.69 6.95
N LYS A 105 -5.02 18.75 7.92
CA LYS A 105 -5.91 18.72 9.10
C LYS A 105 -7.38 18.97 8.75
N VAL A 106 -7.86 18.40 7.64
CA VAL A 106 -9.26 18.50 7.24
C VAL A 106 -10.12 17.68 8.21
N ILE A 107 -11.31 18.16 8.53
CA ILE A 107 -12.23 17.45 9.40
C ILE A 107 -13.38 16.93 8.54
N THR A 108 -13.58 15.62 8.53
CA THR A 108 -14.65 14.96 7.78
C THR A 108 -16.01 15.28 8.40
N SER A 109 -16.12 15.17 9.72
CA SER A 109 -17.34 15.44 10.51
C SER A 109 -17.01 15.87 11.94
N PRO A 110 -17.98 16.42 12.71
CA PRO A 110 -17.72 17.00 14.04
C PRO A 110 -16.98 16.08 15.02
N ASP A 111 -17.20 14.77 14.92
CA ASP A 111 -16.60 13.77 15.81
C ASP A 111 -15.36 13.09 15.24
N SER A 112 -14.92 13.49 14.05
CA SER A 112 -13.74 12.93 13.39
C SER A 112 -12.46 13.65 13.82
N VAL A 113 -11.40 12.90 14.11
CA VAL A 113 -10.05 13.45 14.29
C VAL A 113 -9.57 14.14 12.99
N PRO A 114 -8.75 15.20 13.06
CA PRO A 114 -8.23 15.84 11.85
C PRO A 114 -7.42 14.87 10.97
N PHE A 115 -7.70 14.89 9.67
CA PHE A 115 -7.01 14.08 8.67
C PHE A 115 -6.00 14.92 7.88
N THR A 116 -4.81 14.36 7.67
CA THR A 116 -3.78 14.95 6.82
C THR A 116 -3.37 13.94 5.77
N LEU A 117 -3.29 14.35 4.50
CA LEU A 117 -2.93 13.50 3.38
C LEU A 117 -1.71 14.08 2.67
N TYR A 118 -0.67 13.26 2.59
CA TYR A 118 0.48 13.51 1.74
C TYR A 118 0.46 12.59 0.53
N PHE A 119 0.86 13.12 -0.61
CA PHE A 119 1.37 12.30 -1.69
C PHE A 119 2.83 12.00 -1.38
N ASN A 120 3.10 10.72 -1.16
CA ASN A 120 4.39 10.23 -0.71
C ASN A 120 5.10 9.50 -1.86
N LEU A 121 6.32 9.91 -2.21
CA LEU A 121 7.10 9.29 -3.30
C LEU A 121 7.86 8.05 -2.82
N ASP A 122 8.32 8.06 -1.58
CA ASP A 122 9.08 6.99 -0.93
C ASP A 122 8.34 5.66 -0.86
N LYS A 123 7.17 5.61 -0.20
CA LYS A 123 6.43 4.36 0.05
C LYS A 123 6.11 3.59 -1.25
N PRO A 124 5.67 4.23 -2.35
CA PRO A 124 5.48 3.54 -3.62
C PRO A 124 6.73 2.86 -4.20
N MET A 125 7.96 3.28 -3.85
CA MET A 125 9.19 2.66 -4.36
C MET A 125 9.32 1.19 -3.97
N ILE A 126 8.67 0.78 -2.88
CA ILE A 126 8.56 -0.60 -2.42
C ILE A 126 7.99 -1.51 -3.51
N VAL A 127 7.02 -1.00 -4.29
CA VAL A 127 6.39 -1.76 -5.39
C VAL A 127 7.44 -2.21 -6.39
N PHE A 128 8.28 -1.27 -6.85
CA PHE A 128 9.28 -1.53 -7.87
C PHE A 128 10.44 -2.36 -7.33
N GLY A 129 10.88 -2.11 -6.09
CA GLY A 129 11.92 -2.91 -5.46
C GLY A 129 11.50 -4.38 -5.29
N LEU A 130 10.28 -4.62 -4.79
CA LEU A 130 9.78 -5.99 -4.61
C LEU A 130 9.43 -6.69 -5.93
N LEU A 131 9.05 -5.94 -6.97
CA LEU A 131 8.93 -6.49 -8.32
C LEU A 131 10.28 -6.87 -8.93
N LEU A 132 11.32 -6.06 -8.74
CA LEU A 132 12.67 -6.42 -9.19
C LEU A 132 13.19 -7.66 -8.44
N LEU A 133 12.89 -7.76 -7.14
CA LEU A 133 13.27 -8.89 -6.31
C LEU A 133 12.48 -10.17 -6.65
N LEU A 134 11.18 -10.05 -6.91
CA LEU A 134 10.26 -11.15 -7.25
C LEU A 134 9.43 -10.80 -8.52
N PRO A 135 10.01 -10.93 -9.74
CA PRO A 135 9.38 -10.48 -10.98
C PRO A 135 8.02 -11.09 -11.31
N ASN A 136 7.77 -12.32 -10.84
CA ASN A 136 6.56 -13.07 -11.14
C ASN A 136 5.39 -12.78 -10.18
N MET A 137 5.51 -11.76 -9.30
CA MET A 137 4.52 -11.47 -8.25
C MET A 137 3.12 -11.12 -8.79
N MET A 138 3.05 -10.41 -9.93
CA MET A 138 1.76 -9.97 -10.52
C MET A 138 1.09 -11.05 -11.37
N GLY A 139 1.88 -11.99 -11.90
CA GLY A 139 1.47 -13.11 -12.75
C GLY A 139 1.00 -12.70 -14.16
N ASP A 140 1.16 -13.59 -15.13
CA ASP A 140 0.88 -13.31 -16.56
C ASP A 140 -0.59 -13.48 -16.97
N LYS A 141 -1.44 -14.01 -16.08
CA LYS A 141 -2.84 -14.32 -16.41
C LYS A 141 -3.68 -13.05 -16.50
N PRO A 142 -4.72 -13.00 -17.36
CA PRO A 142 -5.60 -11.83 -17.48
C PRO A 142 -6.24 -11.43 -16.14
N PHE A 143 -6.71 -10.18 -16.05
CA PHE A 143 -7.43 -9.62 -14.90
C PHE A 143 -8.81 -10.25 -14.77
N VAL A 144 -8.86 -11.53 -14.40
CA VAL A 144 -10.10 -12.27 -14.16
C VAL A 144 -10.05 -12.82 -12.76
N TRP A 145 -10.96 -12.34 -11.90
CA TRP A 145 -11.12 -12.83 -10.54
C TRP A 145 -12.07 -14.03 -10.55
N GLN A 146 -11.52 -15.23 -10.66
CA GLN A 146 -12.29 -16.48 -10.65
C GLN A 146 -12.51 -16.93 -9.20
N LEU A 147 -13.63 -16.50 -8.61
CA LEU A 147 -14.04 -16.87 -7.26
C LEU A 147 -15.39 -17.58 -7.29
N THR A 148 -15.58 -18.51 -6.36
CA THR A 148 -16.89 -19.12 -6.07
C THR A 148 -17.82 -18.10 -5.38
N ALA A 149 -19.14 -18.33 -5.46
CA ALA A 149 -20.12 -17.50 -4.78
C ALA A 149 -19.87 -17.40 -3.26
N LYS A 150 -19.41 -18.49 -2.63
CA LYS A 150 -19.07 -18.51 -1.19
C LYS A 150 -17.88 -17.61 -0.85
N GLN A 151 -16.87 -17.56 -1.72
CA GLN A 151 -15.71 -16.68 -1.52
C GLN A 151 -16.09 -15.21 -1.72
N TRP A 152 -16.92 -14.91 -2.72
CA TRP A 152 -17.49 -13.56 -2.87
C TRP A 152 -18.33 -13.14 -1.68
N LEU A 153 -19.19 -14.04 -1.19
CA LEU A 153 -19.97 -13.81 0.02
C LEU A 153 -19.05 -13.56 1.23
N GLY A 154 -17.99 -14.36 1.41
CA GLY A 154 -17.02 -14.17 2.48
C GLY A 154 -16.33 -12.79 2.42
N ILE A 155 -15.96 -12.33 1.22
CA ILE A 155 -15.40 -10.99 1.03
C ILE A 155 -16.42 -9.91 1.38
N GLY A 156 -17.64 -10.01 0.85
CA GLY A 156 -18.72 -9.06 1.12
C GLY A 156 -19.08 -8.97 2.61
N VAL A 157 -19.21 -10.12 3.27
CA VAL A 157 -19.44 -10.18 4.72
C VAL A 157 -18.28 -9.54 5.48
N GLY A 158 -17.03 -9.81 5.09
CA GLY A 158 -15.86 -9.17 5.71
C GLY A 158 -15.89 -7.64 5.60
N LEU A 159 -16.21 -7.11 4.41
CA LEU A 159 -16.31 -5.67 4.17
C LEU A 159 -17.42 -4.98 4.99
N VAL A 160 -18.46 -5.71 5.40
CA VAL A 160 -19.54 -5.20 6.27
C VAL A 160 -19.22 -5.40 7.75
N VAL A 161 -18.71 -6.57 8.14
CA VAL A 161 -18.48 -6.92 9.55
C VAL A 161 -17.30 -6.16 10.15
N LEU A 162 -16.22 -5.96 9.40
CA LEU A 162 -15.01 -5.31 9.93
C LEU A 162 -15.26 -3.86 10.40
N PRO A 163 -15.97 -2.99 9.66
CA PRO A 163 -16.34 -1.67 10.18
C PRO A 163 -17.26 -1.74 11.41
N LEU A 164 -18.14 -2.74 11.49
CA LEU A 164 -18.98 -2.94 12.70
C LEU A 164 -18.15 -3.38 13.91
N VAL A 165 -17.11 -4.19 13.71
CA VAL A 165 -16.14 -4.54 14.76
C VAL A 165 -15.39 -3.28 15.21
N ALA A 166 -14.94 -2.45 14.28
CA ALA A 166 -14.28 -1.17 14.57
C ALA A 166 -15.21 -0.24 15.40
N MET A 167 -16.50 -0.20 15.06
CA MET A 167 -17.50 0.52 15.84
C MET A 167 -17.69 -0.08 17.24
N GLY A 168 -17.76 -1.42 17.35
CA GLY A 168 -17.92 -2.12 18.62
C GLY A 168 -16.75 -1.92 19.59
N VAL A 169 -15.53 -1.70 19.09
CA VAL A 169 -14.36 -1.34 19.91
C VAL A 169 -14.18 0.17 20.10
N GLY A 170 -15.11 0.98 19.59
CA GLY A 170 -15.19 2.42 19.86
C GLY A 170 -14.20 3.29 19.10
N ILE A 171 -13.57 2.81 18.02
CA ILE A 171 -12.61 3.63 17.24
C ILE A 171 -13.26 4.42 16.11
N VAL A 172 -14.49 4.07 15.73
CA VAL A 172 -15.29 4.76 14.72
C VAL A 172 -16.77 4.76 15.13
N LYS A 173 -17.57 5.64 14.55
CA LYS A 173 -19.03 5.58 14.62
C LYS A 173 -19.65 5.85 13.24
N PRO A 174 -20.92 5.47 13.00
CA PRO A 174 -21.59 5.75 11.73
C PRO A 174 -21.62 7.25 11.43
N ASP A 175 -21.26 7.60 10.19
CA ASP A 175 -21.21 8.96 9.68
C ASP A 175 -21.27 8.94 8.15
N PHE A 176 -22.26 9.60 7.58
CA PHE A 176 -22.55 9.54 6.14
C PHE A 176 -22.08 10.84 5.49
N THR A 177 -20.79 10.90 5.16
CA THR A 177 -20.17 12.10 4.61
C THR A 177 -19.43 11.78 3.31
N ILE A 178 -19.64 12.60 2.28
CA ILE A 178 -18.86 12.57 1.04
C ILE A 178 -17.96 13.82 1.04
N PRO A 179 -16.67 13.70 1.37
CA PRO A 179 -15.79 14.86 1.40
C PRO A 179 -15.55 15.39 -0.02
N SER A 180 -15.47 16.72 -0.16
CA SER A 180 -15.15 17.37 -1.44
C SER A 180 -13.79 16.95 -2.03
N TRP A 181 -12.89 16.46 -1.17
CA TRP A 181 -11.55 15.97 -1.53
C TRP A 181 -11.47 14.46 -1.81
N ILE A 182 -12.59 13.75 -1.87
CA ILE A 182 -12.63 12.29 -2.05
C ILE A 182 -11.81 11.80 -3.26
N GLY A 183 -11.74 12.57 -4.35
CA GLY A 183 -10.93 12.21 -5.51
C GLY A 183 -9.43 12.06 -5.20
N TRP A 184 -8.87 12.94 -4.37
CA TRP A 184 -7.47 12.88 -3.94
C TRP A 184 -7.21 11.70 -3.03
N PHE A 185 -8.17 11.40 -2.15
CA PHE A 185 -8.13 10.22 -1.32
C PHE A 185 -8.17 8.95 -2.17
N ILE A 186 -9.10 8.84 -3.12
CA ILE A 186 -9.23 7.68 -4.00
C ILE A 186 -7.93 7.43 -4.76
N PHE A 187 -7.38 8.49 -5.38
CA PHE A 187 -6.14 8.40 -6.14
C PHE A 187 -4.95 7.92 -5.28
N ASN A 188 -4.71 8.57 -4.14
CA ASN A 188 -3.59 8.21 -3.25
C ASN A 188 -3.79 6.88 -2.55
N ASN A 189 -4.98 6.64 -2.00
CA ASN A 189 -5.25 5.45 -1.22
C ASN A 189 -5.19 4.20 -2.10
N LEU A 190 -5.77 4.25 -3.31
CA LEU A 190 -5.67 3.11 -4.24
C LEU A 190 -4.22 2.88 -4.69
N LEU A 191 -3.57 3.90 -5.29
CA LEU A 191 -2.32 3.70 -6.01
C LEU A 191 -1.09 3.73 -5.12
N PHE A 192 -1.02 4.64 -4.15
CA PHE A 192 0.21 4.87 -3.37
C PHE A 192 0.18 4.14 -2.02
N THR A 193 -1.01 3.89 -1.48
CA THR A 193 -1.18 3.19 -0.19
C THR A 193 -1.46 1.70 -0.40
N CYS A 194 -2.62 1.34 -0.97
CA CYS A 194 -3.08 -0.05 -1.07
C CYS A 194 -2.14 -0.89 -1.93
N VAL A 195 -1.69 -0.41 -3.10
CA VAL A 195 -0.74 -1.18 -3.92
C VAL A 195 0.56 -1.46 -3.17
N ALA A 196 1.18 -0.44 -2.56
CA ALA A 196 2.44 -0.61 -1.84
C ALA A 196 2.31 -1.59 -0.67
N GLU A 197 1.25 -1.45 0.13
CA GLU A 197 1.00 -2.34 1.26
C GLU A 197 0.68 -3.76 0.82
N GLU A 198 -0.21 -3.97 -0.15
CA GLU A 198 -0.53 -5.31 -0.61
C GLU A 198 0.67 -5.99 -1.27
N VAL A 199 1.49 -5.27 -2.04
CA VAL A 199 2.75 -5.79 -2.60
C VAL A 199 3.69 -6.26 -1.49
N LEU A 200 3.86 -5.48 -0.42
CA LEU A 200 4.69 -5.87 0.71
C LEU A 200 4.11 -7.06 1.49
N PHE A 201 2.87 -6.96 1.95
CA PHE A 201 2.30 -7.92 2.87
C PHE A 201 1.83 -9.21 2.18
N ARG A 202 1.20 -9.11 1.01
CA ARG A 202 0.57 -10.27 0.33
C ARG A 202 1.50 -10.79 -0.73
N GLY A 203 2.00 -9.88 -1.58
CA GLY A 203 2.95 -10.20 -2.63
C GLY A 203 4.25 -10.81 -2.10
N TYR A 204 4.86 -10.18 -1.09
CA TYR A 204 6.13 -10.62 -0.51
C TYR A 204 5.95 -11.45 0.78
N ILE A 205 5.51 -10.86 1.91
CA ILE A 205 5.56 -11.52 3.23
C ILE A 205 4.73 -12.82 3.25
N GLN A 206 3.44 -12.75 2.92
CA GLN A 206 2.55 -13.91 2.92
C GLN A 206 3.04 -15.00 1.96
N THR A 207 3.46 -14.63 0.74
CA THR A 207 3.99 -15.58 -0.25
C THR A 207 5.25 -16.27 0.23
N GLN A 208 6.19 -15.53 0.82
CA GLN A 208 7.45 -16.08 1.31
C GLN A 208 7.23 -16.99 2.52
N LEU A 209 6.32 -16.63 3.42
CA LEU A 209 5.92 -17.49 4.54
C LEU A 209 5.23 -18.78 4.06
N ALA A 210 4.35 -18.68 3.07
CA ALA A 210 3.62 -19.83 2.50
C ALA A 210 4.53 -20.84 1.79
N ARG A 211 5.79 -20.47 1.46
CA ARG A 211 6.80 -21.42 0.96
C ARG A 211 7.37 -22.32 2.05
N LYS A 212 7.27 -21.92 3.32
CA LYS A 212 7.87 -22.62 4.48
C LYS A 212 6.84 -23.10 5.49
N LEU A 213 5.66 -22.50 5.51
CA LEU A 213 4.60 -22.75 6.48
C LEU A 213 3.29 -23.08 5.76
N PRO A 214 2.36 -23.80 6.41
CA PRO A 214 0.99 -23.93 5.94
C PRO A 214 0.37 -22.54 5.70
N ILE A 215 -0.43 -22.41 4.64
CA ILE A 215 -1.01 -21.13 4.20
C ILE A 215 -1.75 -20.37 5.31
N VAL A 216 -2.45 -21.08 6.20
CA VAL A 216 -3.19 -20.46 7.32
C VAL A 216 -2.24 -19.64 8.20
N TRP A 217 -1.08 -20.20 8.55
CA TRP A 217 -0.07 -19.51 9.35
C TRP A 217 0.58 -18.35 8.59
N ALA A 218 0.81 -18.50 7.28
CA ALA A 218 1.31 -17.42 6.45
C ALA A 218 0.35 -16.21 6.43
N ILE A 219 -0.97 -16.46 6.33
CA ILE A 219 -2.00 -15.41 6.40
C ILE A 219 -2.00 -14.78 7.80
N ILE A 220 -2.02 -15.58 8.86
CA ILE A 220 -2.04 -15.07 10.25
C ILE A 220 -0.84 -14.15 10.49
N PHE A 221 0.38 -14.59 10.24
CA PHE A 221 1.57 -13.79 10.51
C PHE A 221 1.67 -12.53 9.64
N ALA A 222 1.34 -12.61 8.34
CA ALA A 222 1.30 -11.42 7.49
C ALA A 222 0.26 -10.40 7.98
N SER A 223 -0.89 -10.88 8.47
CA SER A 223 -1.97 -10.03 8.99
C SER A 223 -1.62 -9.39 10.32
N LEU A 224 -0.94 -10.11 11.22
CA LEU A 224 -0.43 -9.54 12.47
C LEU A 224 0.60 -8.43 12.20
N LEU A 225 1.54 -8.66 11.27
CA LEU A 225 2.51 -7.64 10.87
C LEU A 225 1.82 -6.41 10.24
N PHE A 226 0.79 -6.63 9.42
CA PHE A 226 -0.03 -5.57 8.86
C PHE A 226 -0.72 -4.74 9.96
N GLY A 227 -1.29 -5.40 10.98
CA GLY A 227 -1.85 -4.73 12.14
C GLY A 227 -0.81 -3.90 12.89
N ILE A 228 0.36 -4.46 13.18
CA ILE A 228 1.44 -3.77 13.90
C ILE A 228 1.91 -2.52 13.14
N ALA A 229 1.93 -2.54 11.81
CA ALA A 229 2.27 -1.37 10.99
C ALA A 229 1.33 -0.17 11.23
N HIS A 230 0.14 -0.40 11.81
CA HIS A 230 -0.85 0.62 12.13
C HIS A 230 -0.84 1.04 13.62
N ILE A 231 0.19 0.66 14.39
CA ILE A 231 0.29 0.97 15.84
C ILE A 231 0.20 2.46 16.17
N ALA A 232 0.58 3.35 15.24
CA ALA A 232 0.46 4.79 15.40
C ALA A 232 -0.99 5.28 15.63
N GLY A 233 -2.00 4.51 15.19
CA GLY A 233 -3.41 4.78 15.47
C GLY A 233 -3.98 4.06 16.70
N GLY A 234 -3.12 3.45 17.52
CA GLY A 234 -3.48 2.80 18.78
C GLY A 234 -3.78 1.30 18.67
N VAL A 235 -3.85 0.63 19.84
CA VAL A 235 -3.97 -0.83 19.95
C VAL A 235 -5.25 -1.37 19.32
N MET A 236 -6.37 -0.66 19.44
CA MET A 236 -7.64 -1.11 18.83
C MET A 236 -7.56 -1.07 17.30
N LEU A 237 -6.86 -0.08 16.72
CA LEU A 237 -6.60 -0.05 15.28
C LEU A 237 -5.71 -1.22 14.84
N VAL A 238 -4.69 -1.59 15.63
CA VAL A 238 -3.85 -2.76 15.34
C VAL A 238 -4.69 -4.04 15.21
N ILE A 239 -5.64 -4.25 16.13
CA ILE A 239 -6.50 -5.43 16.12
C ILE A 239 -7.40 -5.43 14.88
N VAL A 240 -8.08 -4.31 14.61
CA VAL A 240 -8.99 -4.18 13.45
C VAL A 240 -8.22 -4.31 12.13
N ALA A 241 -7.05 -3.67 12.02
CA ALA A 241 -6.17 -3.78 10.87
C ALA A 241 -5.65 -5.21 10.67
N ALA A 242 -5.33 -5.94 11.74
CA ALA A 242 -4.96 -7.35 11.64
C ALA A 242 -6.13 -8.21 11.12
N LEU A 243 -7.36 -7.99 11.58
CA LEU A 243 -8.54 -8.69 11.08
C LEU A 243 -8.84 -8.36 9.61
N ALA A 244 -8.74 -7.08 9.23
CA ALA A 244 -8.80 -6.67 7.83
C ALA A 244 -7.68 -7.31 7.01
N GLY A 245 -6.50 -7.46 7.61
CA GLY A 245 -5.37 -8.10 6.99
C GLY A 245 -5.62 -9.56 6.63
N VAL A 246 -6.39 -10.28 7.45
CA VAL A 246 -6.84 -11.66 7.17
C VAL A 246 -7.77 -11.69 5.97
N LEU A 247 -8.72 -10.75 5.87
CA LEU A 247 -9.61 -10.63 4.73
C LEU A 247 -8.84 -10.41 3.43
N TYR A 248 -7.85 -9.52 3.44
CA TYR A 248 -7.02 -9.25 2.25
C TYR A 248 -6.15 -10.47 1.89
N GLY A 249 -5.59 -11.14 2.91
CA GLY A 249 -4.79 -12.35 2.72
C GLY A 249 -5.59 -13.53 2.16
N LEU A 250 -6.85 -13.70 2.59
CA LEU A 250 -7.78 -14.69 2.03
C LEU A 250 -8.18 -14.32 0.59
N SER A 251 -8.46 -13.04 0.33
CA SER A 251 -8.80 -12.55 -1.01
C SER A 251 -7.66 -12.83 -2.00
N TYR A 252 -6.41 -12.58 -1.58
CA TYR A 252 -5.23 -12.96 -2.36
C TYR A 252 -5.07 -14.48 -2.51
N TYR A 253 -5.26 -15.23 -1.42
CA TYR A 253 -5.12 -16.69 -1.44
C TYR A 253 -6.13 -17.36 -2.38
N TRP A 254 -7.39 -16.93 -2.39
CA TRP A 254 -8.45 -17.49 -3.22
C TRP A 254 -8.30 -17.11 -4.69
N SER A 255 -8.00 -15.84 -4.97
CA SER A 255 -7.89 -15.35 -6.35
C SER A 255 -6.54 -15.66 -7.01
N LYS A 256 -5.47 -15.84 -6.21
CA LYS A 256 -4.07 -15.81 -6.66
C LYS A 256 -3.70 -14.50 -7.39
N LYS A 257 -4.47 -13.43 -7.15
CA LYS A 257 -4.32 -12.13 -7.81
C LYS A 257 -4.17 -11.04 -6.78
N LEU A 258 -3.03 -10.35 -6.81
CA LEU A 258 -2.77 -9.24 -5.90
C LEU A 258 -3.77 -8.10 -6.10
N THR A 259 -4.24 -7.92 -7.34
CA THR A 259 -5.21 -6.89 -7.68
C THR A 259 -6.55 -7.04 -6.97
N LEU A 260 -6.97 -8.26 -6.61
CA LEU A 260 -8.17 -8.42 -5.78
C LEU A 260 -7.91 -7.98 -4.34
N ALA A 261 -6.76 -8.32 -3.77
CA ALA A 261 -6.40 -7.87 -2.42
C ALA A 261 -6.37 -6.33 -2.35
N ILE A 262 -5.78 -5.70 -3.36
CA ILE A 262 -5.75 -4.23 -3.54
C ILE A 262 -7.17 -3.67 -3.60
N ALA A 263 -8.05 -4.27 -4.41
CA ALA A 263 -9.42 -3.80 -4.56
C ALA A 263 -10.25 -3.96 -3.27
N VAL A 264 -10.09 -5.07 -2.55
CA VAL A 264 -10.79 -5.32 -1.28
C VAL A 264 -10.29 -4.37 -0.20
N HIS A 265 -8.98 -4.15 -0.10
CA HIS A 265 -8.39 -3.19 0.82
C HIS A 265 -8.85 -1.76 0.52
N PHE A 266 -8.75 -1.33 -0.74
CA PHE A 266 -9.25 -0.02 -1.14
C PHE A 266 -10.75 0.13 -0.87
N GLY A 267 -11.55 -0.91 -1.16
CA GLY A 267 -12.97 -0.94 -0.88
C GLY A 267 -13.29 -0.78 0.61
N PHE A 268 -12.54 -1.46 1.48
CA PHE A 268 -12.67 -1.28 2.94
C PHE A 268 -12.37 0.16 3.36
N ASN A 269 -11.28 0.75 2.85
CA ASN A 269 -10.90 2.14 3.17
C ASN A 269 -11.95 3.14 2.67
N LEU A 270 -12.54 2.90 1.50
CA LEU A 270 -13.59 3.75 0.94
C LEU A 270 -14.90 3.63 1.74
N ILE A 271 -15.28 2.41 2.14
CA ILE A 271 -16.44 2.18 3.03
C ILE A 271 -16.23 2.90 4.36
N HIS A 272 -15.04 2.80 4.95
CA HIS A 272 -14.69 3.51 6.18
C HIS A 272 -14.86 5.02 6.01
N LEU A 273 -14.29 5.61 4.96
CA LEU A 273 -14.39 7.05 4.71
C LEU A 273 -15.84 7.54 4.50
N LEU A 274 -16.66 6.77 3.78
CA LEU A 274 -18.00 7.20 3.36
C LEU A 274 -19.09 7.00 4.42
N PHE A 275 -18.93 5.99 5.29
CA PHE A 275 -20.00 5.53 6.18
C PHE A 275 -19.66 5.62 7.67
N PHE A 276 -18.44 6.02 8.01
CA PHE A 276 -17.98 6.13 9.39
C PHE A 276 -17.09 7.36 9.59
N THR A 277 -16.93 7.79 10.85
CA THR A 277 -16.00 8.86 11.22
C THR A 277 -14.59 8.52 10.76
N TYR A 278 -13.91 9.47 10.13
CA TYR A 278 -12.62 9.23 9.48
C TYR A 278 -11.59 10.31 9.83
N PRO A 279 -10.34 9.94 10.20
CA PRO A 279 -9.78 8.59 10.16
C PRO A 279 -10.06 7.78 11.42
N LEU A 280 -10.44 8.45 12.52
CA LEU A 280 -10.78 7.88 13.82
C LEU A 280 -11.82 8.77 14.50
N LEU A 281 -12.58 8.19 15.42
CA LEU A 281 -13.44 8.90 16.36
C LEU A 281 -12.60 9.71 17.35
N LYS A 282 -13.02 10.95 17.66
CA LYS A 282 -12.44 11.75 18.74
C LYS A 282 -12.66 11.04 20.08
N ALA A 283 -11.62 11.05 20.92
CA ALA A 283 -11.70 10.60 22.30
C ALA A 283 -12.58 11.53 23.14
#